data_AF-A0A833A5S6-F1
#
_entry.id   AF-A0A833A5S6-F1
#
_cell.length_a   1.000
_cell.length_b   1.000
_cell.length_c   1.000
_cell.angle_alpha   90.00
_cell.angle_beta   90.00
_cell.angle_gamma   90.00
#
_symmetry.space_group_name_H-M   'P 1'
#
loop_
_entity.id
_entity.type
_entity.pdbx_description
1 polymer ?
#
loop_
_entity_poly.entity_id
_entity_poly.type
_entity_poly.pdbx_seq_one_letter_code
_entity_poly.pdbx_strand_id
1 'polypeptide(L)'
;MPYYASFQITEHFLIPFLFTLAIIFGALRYARIFGNNTPVQMIIAIVLAYFASTYEPFVSTLYTYFPSITWFFIVMFFIAFIMEIIGLGKKSPQGDHELNMFIYGILLLILLTIGISQAKAFGIYEIPIIGNLENLALILGIIFIIGIFYFAYKSSG
;
A
#
# COMPACT_ATOMS: atom_id res chain seq x y z
N MET A 1 10.29 -38.44 -21.12
CA MET A 1 11.00 -37.49 -20.24
C MET A 1 9.96 -36.81 -19.38
N PRO A 2 10.00 -36.92 -18.04
CA PRO A 2 9.03 -36.26 -17.19
C PRO A 2 9.32 -34.76 -17.17
N TYR A 3 8.32 -33.96 -17.51
CA TYR A 3 8.34 -32.51 -17.42
C TYR A 3 8.26 -32.16 -15.93
N TYR A 4 9.39 -31.82 -15.30
CA TYR A 4 9.34 -31.22 -13.97
C TYR A 4 8.71 -29.84 -14.14
N ALA A 5 7.45 -29.71 -13.71
CA ALA A 5 6.82 -28.41 -13.56
C ALA A 5 7.59 -27.66 -12.46
N SER A 6 8.64 -26.93 -12.85
CA SER A 6 9.25 -25.95 -11.95
C SER A 6 8.14 -24.98 -11.58
N PHE A 7 7.76 -24.94 -10.31
CA PHE A 7 6.87 -23.92 -9.78
C PHE A 7 7.55 -22.57 -9.98
N GLN A 8 7.26 -21.93 -11.11
CA GLN A 8 7.67 -20.56 -11.32
C GLN A 8 6.75 -19.71 -10.47
N ILE A 9 7.32 -19.01 -9.49
CA ILE A 9 6.62 -17.95 -8.77
C ILE A 9 6.37 -16.85 -9.80
N THR A 10 5.21 -16.91 -10.44
CA THR A 10 4.78 -15.87 -11.37
C THR A 10 4.22 -14.71 -10.56
N GLU A 11 4.34 -13.50 -11.09
CA GLU A 11 3.69 -12.30 -10.54
C GLU A 11 2.19 -12.57 -10.32
N HIS A 12 1.60 -13.34 -11.24
CA HIS A 12 0.22 -13.84 -11.21
C HIS A 12 -0.13 -14.61 -9.92
N PHE A 13 0.82 -15.31 -9.29
CA PHE A 13 0.63 -15.98 -8.01
C PHE A 13 1.03 -15.08 -6.83
N LEU A 14 2.19 -14.41 -6.93
CA LEU A 14 2.81 -13.72 -5.80
C LEU A 14 2.00 -12.51 -5.33
N ILE A 15 1.46 -11.71 -6.26
CA ILE A 15 0.68 -10.50 -5.91
C ILE A 15 -0.60 -10.87 -5.15
N PRO A 16 -1.49 -11.77 -5.67
CA PRO A 16 -2.67 -12.20 -4.92
C PRO A 16 -2.32 -12.85 -3.58
N PHE A 17 -1.25 -13.63 -3.53
CA PHE A 17 -0.80 -14.27 -2.29
C PHE A 17 -0.44 -13.23 -1.23
N LEU A 18 0.47 -12.30 -1.53
CA LEU A 18 0.93 -11.28 -0.58
C LEU A 18 -0.21 -10.34 -0.17
N PHE A 19 -1.04 -9.95 -1.13
CA PHE A 19 -2.19 -9.09 -0.87
C PHE A 19 -3.19 -9.74 0.10
N THR A 20 -3.57 -10.99 -0.19
CA THR A 20 -4.51 -11.74 0.64
C THR A 20 -3.92 -12.03 2.01
N LEU A 21 -2.63 -12.39 2.07
CA LEU A 21 -1.90 -12.59 3.31
C LEU A 21 -1.95 -11.35 4.20
N ALA A 22 -1.62 -10.17 3.65
CA ALA A 22 -1.60 -8.91 4.39
C ALA A 22 -2.99 -8.55 4.94
N ILE A 23 -4.03 -8.68 4.12
CA ILE A 23 -5.41 -8.37 4.53
C ILE A 23 -5.91 -9.32 5.60
N ILE A 24 -5.77 -10.63 5.39
CA ILE A 24 -6.28 -11.63 6.34
C ILE A 24 -5.52 -11.55 7.65
N PHE A 25 -4.19 -11.45 7.59
CA PHE A 25 -3.38 -11.31 8.80
C PHE A 25 -3.73 -10.02 9.57
N GLY A 26 -3.88 -8.90 8.86
CA GLY A 26 -4.31 -7.64 9.45
C GLY A 26 -5.70 -7.73 10.09
N ALA A 27 -6.66 -8.34 9.40
CA ALA A 27 -8.01 -8.55 9.90
C ALA A 27 -8.05 -9.45 11.14
N LEU A 28 -7.32 -10.57 11.15
CA LEU A 28 -7.21 -11.46 12.29
C LEU A 28 -6.62 -10.75 13.52
N ARG A 29 -5.56 -9.95 13.33
CA ARG A 29 -4.96 -9.15 14.40
C ARG A 29 -5.92 -8.09 14.93
N TYR A 30 -6.60 -7.38 14.04
CA TYR A 30 -7.54 -6.32 14.43
C TYR A 30 -8.75 -6.88 15.19
N ALA A 31 -9.35 -7.96 14.69
CA ALA A 31 -10.48 -8.63 15.32
C ALA A 31 -10.09 -9.44 16.57
N ARG A 32 -8.80 -9.53 16.90
CA ARG A 32 -8.25 -10.32 18.02
C ARG A 32 -8.71 -11.79 18.01
N ILE A 33 -8.93 -12.33 16.82
CA ILE A 33 -9.32 -13.73 16.64
C ILE A 33 -8.10 -14.57 17.06
N PHE A 34 -8.29 -15.53 17.96
CA PHE A 34 -7.20 -16.28 18.63
C PHE A 34 -6.32 -15.46 19.60
N GLY A 35 -6.78 -14.27 20.02
CA GLY A 35 -6.09 -13.45 21.01
C GLY A 35 -4.74 -12.93 20.51
N ASN A 36 -3.68 -13.10 21.31
CA ASN A 36 -2.31 -12.64 20.98
C ASN A 36 -1.44 -13.72 20.30
N ASN A 37 -2.04 -14.83 19.86
CA ASN A 37 -1.32 -15.93 19.22
C ASN A 37 -0.95 -15.60 17.77
N THR A 38 0.01 -14.69 17.62
CA THR A 38 0.53 -14.22 16.33
C THR A 38 0.98 -15.37 15.41
N PRO A 39 1.65 -16.43 15.89
CA PRO A 39 2.02 -17.56 15.02
C PRO A 39 0.82 -18.26 14.41
N VAL A 40 -0.25 -18.46 15.18
CA VAL A 40 -1.48 -19.12 14.71
C VAL A 40 -2.18 -18.25 13.66
N GLN A 41 -2.31 -16.96 13.94
CA GLN A 41 -2.87 -16.00 12.98
C GLN A 41 -2.09 -15.97 11.68
N MET A 42 -0.76 -16.03 11.75
CA MET A 42 0.11 -16.06 10.57
C MET A 42 -0.08 -17.34 9.76
N ILE A 43 -0.11 -18.51 10.40
CA ILE A 43 -0.32 -19.79 9.71
C ILE A 43 -1.67 -19.79 8.99
N ILE A 44 -2.73 -19.35 9.66
CA ILE A 44 -4.08 -19.26 9.07
C ILE A 44 -4.07 -18.31 7.87
N ALA A 45 -3.44 -17.14 8.00
CA ALA A 45 -3.33 -16.18 6.91
C ALA A 45 -2.55 -16.76 5.71
N ILE A 46 -1.46 -17.49 5.94
CA ILE A 46 -0.68 -18.15 4.88
C ILE A 46 -1.53 -19.18 4.15
N VAL A 47 -2.25 -20.04 4.88
CA VAL A 47 -3.07 -21.09 4.28
C VAL A 47 -4.17 -20.47 3.42
N LEU A 48 -4.87 -19.45 3.94
CA LEU A 48 -5.93 -18.77 3.20
C LEU A 48 -5.38 -18.00 1.99
N ALA A 49 -4.24 -17.33 2.14
CA ALA A 49 -3.57 -16.64 1.05
C ALA A 49 -3.16 -17.61 -0.07
N TYR A 50 -2.63 -18.78 0.29
CA TYR A 50 -2.28 -19.82 -0.67
C TYR A 50 -3.51 -20.26 -1.46
N PHE A 51 -4.60 -20.65 -0.78
CA PHE A 51 -5.83 -21.07 -1.45
C PHE A 51 -6.43 -19.98 -2.34
N ALA A 52 -6.41 -18.73 -1.90
CA ALA A 52 -6.87 -17.60 -2.70
C ALA A 52 -6.00 -17.41 -3.95
N SER A 53 -4.68 -17.47 -3.81
CA SER A 53 -3.74 -17.28 -4.91
C SER A 53 -3.74 -18.42 -5.95
N THR A 54 -4.25 -19.60 -5.60
CA THR A 54 -4.45 -20.71 -6.55
C THR A 54 -5.86 -20.75 -7.15
N TYR A 55 -6.77 -19.86 -6.72
CA TYR A 55 -8.14 -19.82 -7.20
C TYR A 55 -8.29 -18.77 -8.31
N GLU A 56 -8.24 -19.23 -9.56
CA GLU A 56 -8.27 -18.38 -10.76
C GLU A 56 -9.38 -17.31 -10.79
N PRO A 57 -10.65 -17.61 -10.43
CA PRO A 57 -11.69 -16.59 -10.42
C PRO A 57 -11.39 -15.43 -9.45
N PHE A 58 -10.78 -15.73 -8.29
CA PHE A 58 -10.34 -14.68 -7.36
C PHE A 58 -9.16 -13.90 -7.93
N VAL A 59 -8.17 -14.58 -8.50
CA VAL A 59 -6.98 -13.91 -9.05
C VAL A 59 -7.36 -12.95 -10.19
N SER A 60 -8.19 -13.41 -11.14
CA SER A 60 -8.69 -12.57 -12.24
C SER A 60 -9.50 -11.37 -11.72
N THR A 61 -10.37 -11.60 -10.74
CA THR A 61 -11.15 -10.53 -10.10
C THR A 61 -10.23 -9.53 -9.40
N LEU A 62 -9.24 -10.02 -8.66
CA LEU A 62 -8.26 -9.20 -7.97
C LEU A 62 -7.54 -8.30 -8.98
N TYR A 63 -6.98 -8.83 -10.05
CA TYR A 63 -6.28 -8.03 -11.06
C TYR A 63 -7.18 -7.01 -11.75
N THR A 64 -8.44 -7.35 -11.99
CA THR A 64 -9.44 -6.43 -12.56
C THR A 64 -9.67 -5.23 -11.64
N TYR A 65 -9.77 -5.45 -10.32
CA TYR A 65 -10.03 -4.39 -9.34
C TYR A 65 -8.78 -3.83 -8.65
N PHE A 66 -7.60 -4.40 -8.89
CA PHE A 66 -6.34 -4.00 -8.27
C PHE A 66 -6.03 -2.52 -8.41
N PRO A 67 -6.29 -1.87 -9.57
CA PRO A 67 -6.12 -0.42 -9.71
C PRO A 67 -7.04 0.38 -8.77
N SER A 68 -8.32 0.00 -8.69
CA SER A 68 -9.29 0.64 -7.81
C SER A 68 -8.93 0.46 -6.33
N ILE A 69 -8.47 -0.74 -5.96
CA ILE A 69 -7.98 -1.05 -4.61
C ILE A 69 -6.75 -0.22 -4.29
N THR A 70 -5.81 -0.10 -5.22
CA THR A 70 -4.61 0.73 -5.06
C THR A 70 -5.00 2.19 -4.85
N TRP A 71 -5.94 2.71 -5.64
CA TRP A 71 -6.46 4.07 -5.47
C TRP A 71 -7.11 4.27 -4.10
N PHE A 72 -7.88 3.29 -3.63
CA PHE A 72 -8.44 3.31 -2.28
C PHE A 72 -7.35 3.39 -1.21
N PHE A 73 -6.29 2.58 -1.30
CA PHE A 73 -5.15 2.65 -0.37
C PHE A 73 -4.42 3.99 -0.45
N ILE A 74 -4.23 4.57 -1.64
CA ILE A 74 -3.65 5.91 -1.82
C ILE A 74 -4.50 6.93 -1.05
N VAL A 75 -5.81 6.96 -1.26
CA VAL A 75 -6.71 7.91 -0.61
C VAL A 75 -6.72 7.73 0.91
N MET A 76 -6.84 6.48 1.39
CA MET A 76 -6.79 6.17 2.82
C MET A 76 -5.45 6.58 3.45
N PHE A 77 -4.36 6.38 2.73
CA PHE A 77 -3.03 6.80 3.14
C PHE A 77 -2.95 8.33 3.27
N PHE A 78 -3.43 9.09 2.28
CA PHE A 78 -3.48 10.54 2.35
C PHE A 78 -4.32 11.04 3.52
N ILE A 79 -5.47 10.42 3.79
CA ILE A 79 -6.31 10.75 4.94
C ILE A 79 -5.55 10.50 6.24
N ALA A 80 -4.90 9.35 6.39
CA ALA A 80 -4.09 9.02 7.56
C ALA A 80 -2.93 10.01 7.76
N PHE A 81 -2.23 10.35 6.68
CA PHE A 81 -1.13 11.31 6.69
C PHE A 81 -1.58 12.71 7.11
N ILE A 82 -2.70 13.20 6.58
CA ILE A 82 -3.27 14.50 6.98
C ILE A 82 -3.69 14.48 8.45
N MET A 83 -4.32 13.40 8.93
CA MET A 83 -4.70 13.27 10.34
C MET A 83 -3.47 13.31 11.28
N GLU A 84 -2.35 12.73 10.86
CA GLU A 84 -1.10 12.77 11.62
C GLU A 84 -0.52 14.20 11.65
N ILE A 85 -0.48 14.90 10.52
CA ILE A 85 0.02 16.29 10.45
C ILE A 85 -0.81 17.24 11.30
N ILE A 86 -2.14 17.10 11.30
CA ILE A 86 -3.07 17.95 12.06
C ILE A 86 -3.08 17.56 13.56
N GLY A 87 -2.40 16.47 13.95
CA GLY A 87 -2.32 16.02 15.34
C GLY A 87 -3.61 15.36 15.85
N LEU A 88 -4.48 14.93 14.93
CA LEU A 88 -5.68 14.13 15.22
C LEU A 88 -5.36 12.62 15.28
N GLY A 89 -4.15 12.22 14.89
CA GLY A 89 -3.63 10.86 15.02
C GLY A 89 -3.37 10.46 16.48
N LYS A 90 -3.42 9.15 16.75
CA LYS A 90 -2.92 8.60 18.03
C LYS A 90 -1.41 8.85 18.08
N LYS A 91 -0.97 9.74 18.98
CA LYS A 91 0.45 9.98 19.28
C LYS A 91 1.20 8.65 19.38
N SER A 92 2.01 8.31 18.38
CA SER A 92 3.00 7.24 18.54
C SER A 92 3.99 7.67 19.64
N PRO A 93 4.66 6.72 20.32
CA PRO A 93 5.71 7.06 21.28
C PRO A 93 6.68 8.06 20.67
N GLN A 94 6.97 9.14 21.41
CA GLN A 94 7.63 10.38 20.95
C GLN A 94 9.01 10.20 20.28
N GLY A 95 9.62 9.01 20.33
CA GLY A 95 10.89 8.72 19.66
C GLY A 95 10.75 8.22 18.21
N ASP A 96 9.56 7.78 17.79
CA ASP A 96 9.35 7.12 16.49
C ASP A 96 8.62 7.99 15.47
N HIS A 97 8.23 9.22 15.85
CA HIS A 97 7.41 10.09 14.99
C HIS A 97 8.14 10.47 13.70
N GLU A 98 9.43 10.77 13.75
CA GLU A 98 10.24 11.12 12.57
C GLU A 98 10.45 9.94 11.63
N LEU A 99 10.73 8.77 12.20
CA LEU A 99 10.90 7.52 11.45
C LEU A 99 9.57 7.08 10.82
N ASN A 100 8.46 7.21 11.54
CA ASN A 100 7.13 6.94 11.01
C ASN A 100 6.76 7.92 9.88
N MET A 101 7.04 9.22 10.03
CA MET A 101 6.82 10.21 8.96
C MET A 101 7.66 9.91 7.72
N PHE A 102 8.91 9.50 7.90
CA PHE A 102 9.79 9.12 6.80
C PHE A 102 9.26 7.87 6.08
N ILE A 103 8.86 6.83 6.83
CA ILE A 103 8.24 5.61 6.27
C ILE A 103 6.95 5.94 5.53
N TYR A 104 6.07 6.74 6.14
CA TYR A 104 4.84 7.21 5.53
C TYR A 104 5.13 7.98 4.24
N GLY A 105 6.12 8.85 4.27
CA GLY A 105 6.49 9.62 3.11
C GLY A 105 7.03 8.79 1.95
N ILE A 106 7.87 7.79 2.24
CA ILE A 106 8.33 6.81 1.24
C ILE A 106 7.15 6.01 0.68
N LEU A 107 6.25 5.55 1.56
CA LEU A 107 5.05 4.82 1.16
C LEU A 107 4.20 5.65 0.20
N LEU A 108 3.97 6.93 0.52
CA LEU A 108 3.22 7.86 -0.32
C LEU A 108 3.87 8.01 -1.70
N LEU A 109 5.19 8.18 -1.77
CA LEU A 109 5.91 8.28 -3.04
C LEU A 109 5.80 7.01 -3.88
N ILE A 110 5.92 5.84 -3.27
CA ILE A 110 5.77 4.54 -3.96
C ILE A 110 4.34 4.41 -4.48
N LEU A 111 3.35 4.66 -3.62
CA LEU A 111 1.93 4.60 -3.94
C LEU A 111 1.56 5.56 -5.08
N LEU A 112 2.09 6.79 -5.05
CA LEU A 112 1.90 7.79 -6.10
C LEU A 112 2.50 7.33 -7.43
N THR A 113 3.74 6.83 -7.40
CA THR A 113 4.45 6.36 -8.61
C THR A 113 3.70 5.22 -9.27
N ILE A 114 3.26 4.23 -8.48
CA ILE A 114 2.45 3.10 -8.96
C ILE A 114 1.10 3.61 -9.46
N GLY A 115 0.44 4.50 -8.72
CA GLY A 115 -0.86 5.08 -9.09
C GLY A 115 -0.83 5.78 -10.44
N ILE A 116 0.21 6.59 -10.71
CA ILE A 116 0.37 7.28 -12.00
C ILE A 116 0.65 6.28 -13.13
N SER A 117 1.51 5.30 -12.90
CA SER A 117 1.80 4.25 -13.88
C SER A 117 0.54 3.50 -14.29
N GLN A 118 -0.31 3.14 -13.32
CA GLN A 118 -1.58 2.47 -13.58
C GLN A 118 -2.58 3.41 -14.26
N ALA A 119 -2.71 4.66 -13.83
CA ALA A 119 -3.61 5.63 -14.46
C ALA A 119 -3.33 5.81 -15.97
N LYS A 120 -2.04 5.89 -16.34
CA LYS A 120 -1.61 5.92 -17.75
C LYS A 120 -1.98 4.64 -18.51
N ALA A 121 -1.90 3.47 -17.86
CA ALA A 121 -2.31 2.20 -18.46
C ALA A 121 -3.83 2.13 -18.72
N PHE A 122 -4.65 2.88 -17.98
CA PHE A 122 -6.09 3.01 -18.20
C PHE A 122 -6.48 4.11 -19.20
N GLY A 123 -5.51 4.72 -19.89
CA GLY A 123 -5.77 5.78 -20.87
C GLY A 123 -6.16 7.13 -20.23
N ILE A 124 -6.02 7.26 -18.91
CA ILE A 124 -6.14 8.54 -18.23
C ILE A 124 -4.78 9.20 -18.39
N TYR A 125 -4.69 10.24 -19.22
CA TYR A 125 -3.47 11.02 -19.42
C TYR A 125 -3.57 12.41 -18.79
N GLU A 126 -4.81 12.89 -18.59
CA GLU A 126 -5.11 14.23 -18.14
C GLU A 126 -6.13 14.20 -17.02
N ILE A 127 -5.88 14.99 -15.99
CA ILE A 127 -6.85 15.26 -14.92
C ILE A 127 -7.35 16.69 -15.15
N PRO A 128 -8.67 16.93 -15.28
CA PRO A 128 -9.24 18.21 -15.75
C PRO A 128 -8.89 19.45 -14.90
N ILE A 129 -8.28 19.28 -13.72
CA ILE A 129 -7.91 20.37 -12.81
C ILE A 129 -6.39 20.67 -12.87
N ILE A 130 -5.55 19.69 -13.24
CA ILE A 130 -4.08 19.75 -13.07
C ILE A 130 -3.33 19.56 -14.40
N GLY A 131 -4.04 19.18 -15.47
CA GLY A 131 -3.46 18.92 -16.78
C GLY A 131 -2.84 17.53 -16.86
N ASN A 132 -1.65 17.42 -17.43
CA ASN A 132 -0.94 16.15 -17.61
C ASN A 132 -0.60 15.50 -16.26
N LEU A 133 -0.78 14.17 -16.14
CA LEU A 133 -0.47 13.39 -14.93
C LEU A 133 0.97 13.56 -14.43
N GLU A 134 1.90 13.89 -15.33
CA GLU A 134 3.29 14.18 -15.00
C GLU A 134 3.44 15.46 -14.16
N ASN A 135 2.59 16.47 -14.42
CA ASN A 135 2.57 17.70 -13.63
C ASN A 135 1.99 17.43 -12.23
N LEU A 136 0.99 16.55 -12.11
CA LEU A 136 0.45 16.14 -10.82
C LEU A 136 1.50 15.42 -9.97
N ALA A 137 2.25 14.51 -10.58
CA ALA A 137 3.35 13.80 -9.94
C ALA A 137 4.41 14.76 -9.40
N LEU A 138 4.78 15.73 -10.23
CA LEU A 138 5.80 16.73 -9.94
C LEU A 138 5.32 17.69 -8.83
N ILE A 139 4.07 18.18 -8.91
CA ILE A 139 3.47 19.05 -7.89
C ILE A 139 3.40 18.33 -6.54
N LEU A 140 2.93 17.08 -6.52
CA LEU A 140 2.85 16.29 -5.28
C LEU A 140 4.25 15.96 -4.74
N GLY A 141 5.21 15.66 -5.61
CA GLY A 141 6.61 15.46 -5.24
C GLY A 141 7.24 16.72 -4.63
N ILE A 142 6.98 17.89 -5.20
CA ILE A 142 7.45 19.18 -4.65
C ILE A 142 6.81 19.46 -3.30
N ILE A 143 5.48 19.32 -3.17
CA ILE A 143 4.78 19.50 -1.89
C ILE A 143 5.35 18.56 -0.83
N PHE A 144 5.64 17.33 -1.21
CA PHE A 144 6.22 16.32 -0.34
C PHE A 144 7.65 16.67 0.11
N ILE A 145 8.52 17.11 -0.81
CA ILE A 145 9.87 17.59 -0.49
C ILE A 145 9.81 18.81 0.44
N ILE A 146 8.94 19.79 0.15
CA ILE A 146 8.74 20.96 1.01
C ILE A 146 8.27 20.53 2.40
N GLY A 147 7.36 19.56 2.48
CA GLY A 147 6.89 18.98 3.74
C GLY A 147 8.03 18.36 4.56
N ILE A 148 8.91 17.56 3.93
CA ILE A 148 10.09 16.98 4.60
C ILE A 148 11.02 18.09 5.08
N PHE A 149 11.35 19.06 4.23
CA PHE A 149 12.29 20.14 4.59
C PHE A 149 11.75 21.01 5.72
N TYR A 150 10.46 21.33 5.71
CA TYR A 150 9.81 22.10 6.77
C TYR A 150 9.85 21.36 8.11
N PHE A 151 9.57 20.04 8.10
CA PHE A 151 9.64 19.22 9.32
C PHE A 151 11.07 19.01 9.80
N ALA A 152 12.03 18.76 8.90
CA ALA A 152 13.45 18.65 9.25
C ALA A 152 13.98 19.95 9.87
N TYR A 153 13.58 21.10 9.32
CA TYR A 153 13.92 22.41 9.88
C TYR A 153 13.31 22.63 11.27
N LYS A 154 12.07 22.20 11.49
CA LYS A 154 11.37 22.34 12.77
C LYS A 154 11.86 21.36 13.85
N SER A 155 12.38 20.18 13.49
CA SER A 155 12.97 19.23 14.43
C SER A 155 14.41 19.61 14.84
N SER A 156 15.12 20.32 13.96
CA SER A 156 16.49 20.80 14.21
C SER A 156 16.60 22.03 15.14
N GLY A 157 15.49 22.55 15.69
CA GLY A 157 15.46 23.73 16.57
C GLY A 157 14.56 23.52 17.77
#